data_AF-A0AAN4WG53-F1
#
_entry.id   AF-A0AAN4WG53-F1
#
_cell.length_a   1.000
_cell.length_b   1.000
_cell.length_c   1.000
_cell.angle_alpha   90.00
_cell.angle_beta   90.00
_cell.angle_gamma   90.00
#
_symmetry.space_group_name_H-M   'P 1'
#
loop_
_entity.id
_entity.type
_entity.pdbx_description
1 polymer ?
#
loop_
_entity_poly.entity_id
_entity_poly.type
_entity_poly.pdbx_seq_one_letter_code
_entity_poly.pdbx_strand_id
1 'polypeptide(L)'
;MAQAKKHRGARITRKAEPNPAKRPEKSGRPKGTYKRYLFEETKLGFFLKYEVPEVFQLIMQSLPPGRYRAPPLPLIRIVCSASKDPSLRKPKFRRYMELYERDGLYCRRATVMTPAKKPFYDEMRRRKLEKFICRNRKLISAIRRQMVEDASKVDTSSLYPAERLRLPWQNPTTGKP
;
A
#
# COMPACT_ATOMS: atom_id res chain seq x y z
N MET A 1 -23.00 -31.98 -39.30
CA MET A 1 -21.52 -31.90 -39.32
C MET A 1 -21.05 -32.48 -40.65
N ALA A 2 -20.41 -31.69 -41.52
CA ALA A 2 -19.97 -32.17 -42.84
C ALA A 2 -18.85 -33.22 -42.68
N GLN A 3 -19.05 -34.42 -43.22
CA GLN A 3 -18.03 -35.49 -43.19
C GLN A 3 -17.11 -35.41 -44.42
N ALA A 4 -15.82 -35.67 -44.21
CA ALA A 4 -14.80 -35.59 -45.25
C ALA A 4 -14.97 -36.68 -46.32
N LYS A 5 -14.83 -36.28 -47.60
CA LYS A 5 -14.98 -37.16 -48.78
C LYS A 5 -13.97 -38.32 -48.76
N LYS A 6 -14.46 -39.53 -49.05
CA LYS A 6 -13.66 -40.75 -49.28
C LYS A 6 -13.72 -41.08 -50.78
N HIS A 7 -12.67 -41.70 -51.32
CA HIS A 7 -12.66 -42.19 -52.71
C HIS A 7 -12.11 -43.62 -52.75
N ARG A 8 -12.86 -44.56 -53.34
CA ARG A 8 -12.55 -46.00 -53.40
C ARG A 8 -12.19 -46.63 -52.05
N GLY A 9 -13.00 -46.37 -51.02
CA GLY A 9 -12.83 -46.95 -49.68
C GLY A 9 -11.67 -46.35 -48.85
N ALA A 10 -10.72 -45.67 -49.48
CA ALA A 10 -9.60 -44.99 -48.82
C ALA A 10 -9.92 -43.51 -48.55
N ARG A 11 -9.43 -43.00 -47.42
CA ARG A 11 -9.49 -41.57 -47.10
C ARG A 11 -8.39 -40.85 -47.89
N ILE A 12 -8.73 -39.81 -48.64
CA ILE A 12 -7.78 -39.03 -49.46
C ILE A 12 -6.75 -38.29 -48.58
N THR A 13 -7.13 -37.95 -47.34
CA THR A 13 -6.24 -37.31 -46.36
C THR A 13 -5.71 -38.33 -45.35
N ARG A 14 -4.37 -38.35 -45.15
CA ARG A 14 -3.77 -39.06 -44.02
C ARG A 14 -4.27 -38.43 -42.72
N LYS A 15 -4.66 -39.25 -41.73
CA LYS A 15 -4.78 -38.74 -40.36
C LYS A 15 -3.39 -38.27 -39.97
N ALA A 16 -3.23 -37.00 -39.65
CA ALA A 16 -2.01 -36.54 -38.99
C ALA A 16 -1.83 -37.40 -37.74
N GLU A 17 -0.68 -38.06 -37.61
CA GLU A 17 -0.34 -38.68 -36.34
C GLU A 17 -0.39 -37.62 -35.25
N PRO A 18 -0.87 -37.95 -34.03
CA PRO A 18 -0.83 -37.02 -32.92
C PRO A 18 0.64 -36.65 -32.67
N ASN A 19 1.04 -35.50 -33.18
CA ASN A 19 2.40 -35.01 -33.10
C ASN A 19 2.80 -34.92 -31.61
N PRO A 20 3.81 -35.67 -31.12
CA PRO A 20 4.26 -35.61 -29.73
C PRO A 20 4.81 -34.22 -29.34
N ALA A 21 5.02 -33.34 -30.34
CA ALA A 21 5.33 -31.92 -30.14
C ALA A 21 4.17 -31.10 -29.54
N LYS A 22 2.92 -31.59 -29.56
CA LYS A 22 1.83 -31.00 -28.77
C LYS A 22 1.81 -31.62 -27.37
N ARG A 23 2.90 -31.40 -26.62
CA ARG A 23 2.79 -31.41 -25.15
C ARG A 23 1.65 -30.43 -24.81
N PRO A 24 0.69 -30.76 -23.92
CA PRO A 24 -0.13 -29.69 -23.36
C PRO A 24 0.87 -28.71 -22.78
N GLU A 25 0.82 -27.43 -23.17
CA GLU A 25 1.65 -26.42 -22.56
C GLU A 25 1.41 -26.47 -21.06
N LYS A 26 2.26 -27.19 -20.32
CA LYS A 26 2.33 -27.18 -18.86
C LYS A 26 2.95 -25.85 -18.42
N SER A 27 2.49 -24.74 -19.00
CA SER A 27 2.93 -23.38 -18.73
C SER A 27 1.86 -22.72 -17.87
N GLY A 28 1.55 -23.35 -16.74
CA GLY A 28 0.46 -22.90 -15.90
C GLY A 28 0.53 -23.51 -14.53
N ARG A 29 0.25 -22.66 -13.55
CA ARG A 29 0.04 -23.09 -12.17
C ARG A 29 -1.09 -24.15 -12.13
N PRO A 30 -0.95 -25.25 -11.36
CA PRO A 30 -1.99 -26.27 -11.24
C PRO A 30 -3.34 -25.68 -10.83
N LYS A 31 -4.40 -26.08 -11.55
CA LYS A 31 -5.78 -25.61 -11.29
C LYS A 31 -6.14 -25.88 -9.82
N GLY A 32 -6.70 -24.88 -9.13
CA GLY A 32 -7.10 -24.98 -7.73
C GLY A 32 -6.07 -24.47 -6.70
N THR A 33 -4.88 -24.04 -7.13
CA THR A 33 -3.84 -23.55 -6.20
C THR A 33 -3.76 -22.01 -6.20
N TYR A 34 -3.58 -21.38 -5.03
CA TYR A 34 -3.62 -19.91 -4.84
C TYR A 34 -2.26 -19.22 -4.71
N LYS A 35 -2.07 -18.06 -5.35
CA LYS A 35 -0.78 -17.34 -5.33
C LYS A 35 -0.63 -16.60 -4.03
N ARG A 36 0.56 -16.73 -3.44
CA ARG A 36 0.97 -15.93 -2.31
C ARG A 36 1.30 -14.54 -2.86
N TYR A 37 0.58 -13.56 -2.34
CA TYR A 37 0.75 -12.16 -2.70
C TYR A 37 1.31 -11.37 -1.52
N LEU A 38 1.68 -10.12 -1.78
CA LEU A 38 1.96 -9.16 -0.71
C LEU A 38 0.66 -8.85 0.04
N PHE A 39 0.78 -8.47 1.30
CA PHE A 39 -0.40 -8.10 2.09
C PHE A 39 -1.19 -6.98 1.43
N GLU A 40 -0.51 -5.98 0.87
CA GLU A 40 -1.12 -4.86 0.13
C GLU A 40 -1.98 -5.26 -1.05
N GLU A 41 -1.68 -6.41 -1.64
CA GLU A 41 -2.38 -6.95 -2.81
C GLU A 41 -3.56 -7.84 -2.41
N THR A 42 -3.66 -8.23 -1.12
CA THR A 42 -4.86 -8.89 -0.60
C THR A 42 -6.02 -7.91 -0.53
N LYS A 43 -7.26 -8.40 -0.54
CA LYS A 43 -8.44 -7.52 -0.39
C LYS A 43 -8.41 -6.73 0.91
N LEU A 44 -7.97 -7.37 2.00
CA LEU A 44 -7.86 -6.75 3.31
C LEU A 44 -6.76 -5.69 3.34
N GLY A 45 -5.55 -6.03 2.91
CA GLY A 45 -4.44 -5.09 2.91
C GLY A 45 -4.64 -3.94 1.92
N PHE A 46 -5.24 -4.18 0.76
CA PHE A 46 -5.66 -3.12 -0.17
C PHE A 46 -6.66 -2.17 0.51
N PHE A 47 -7.67 -2.73 1.17
CA PHE A 47 -8.65 -1.93 1.89
C PHE A 47 -7.99 -1.09 2.99
N LEU A 48 -7.12 -1.68 3.81
CA LEU A 48 -6.42 -0.96 4.88
C LEU A 48 -5.53 0.14 4.28
N LYS A 49 -4.72 -0.17 3.27
CA LYS A 49 -3.77 0.76 2.65
C LYS A 49 -4.45 2.01 2.07
N TYR A 50 -5.64 1.87 1.49
CA TYR A 50 -6.30 2.99 0.80
C TYR A 50 -7.47 3.62 1.56
N GLU A 51 -8.21 2.85 2.38
CA GLU A 51 -9.28 3.41 3.20
C GLU A 51 -8.83 3.88 4.57
N VAL A 52 -7.80 3.26 5.17
CA VAL A 52 -7.31 3.57 6.53
C VAL A 52 -5.77 3.49 6.58
N PRO A 53 -5.08 4.36 5.84
CA PRO A 53 -3.63 4.26 5.65
C PRO A 53 -2.83 4.32 6.95
N GLU A 54 -3.32 5.04 7.96
CA GLU A 54 -2.68 5.19 9.27
C GLU A 54 -2.64 3.86 10.02
N VAL A 55 -3.75 3.12 10.05
CA VAL A 55 -3.83 1.78 10.64
C VAL A 55 -2.96 0.80 9.86
N PHE A 56 -2.98 0.89 8.53
CA PHE A 56 -2.12 0.05 7.69
C PHE A 56 -0.64 0.27 8.02
N GLN A 57 -0.21 1.53 8.13
CA GLN A 57 1.17 1.87 8.43
C GLN A 57 1.60 1.36 9.81
N LEU A 58 0.78 1.53 10.84
CA LEU A 58 1.05 1.01 12.18
C LEU A 58 1.22 -0.52 12.17
N ILE A 59 0.33 -1.23 11.49
CA ILE A 59 0.43 -2.70 11.35
C ILE A 59 1.73 -3.07 10.62
N MET A 60 2.07 -2.41 9.52
CA MET A 60 3.29 -2.73 8.76
C MET A 60 4.59 -2.42 9.53
N GLN A 61 4.60 -1.36 10.34
CA GLN A 61 5.74 -0.97 11.17
C GLN A 61 5.97 -1.93 12.34
N SER A 62 4.91 -2.51 12.88
CA SER A 62 5.02 -3.50 13.98
C SER A 62 5.57 -4.86 13.55
N LEU A 63 5.72 -5.10 12.24
CA LEU A 63 6.19 -6.39 11.71
C LEU A 63 7.68 -6.34 11.38
N PRO A 64 8.39 -7.45 11.58
CA PRO A 64 9.78 -7.56 11.15
C PRO A 64 9.89 -7.36 9.62
N PRO A 65 11.02 -6.80 9.14
CA PRO A 65 11.23 -6.62 7.72
C PRO A 65 11.26 -7.98 7.01
N GLY A 66 10.59 -8.06 5.86
CA GLY A 66 10.53 -9.28 5.04
C GLY A 66 9.79 -9.06 3.73
N ARG A 67 9.99 -9.96 2.75
CA ARG A 67 9.34 -9.87 1.42
C ARG A 67 7.84 -10.12 1.49
N TYR A 68 7.40 -11.15 2.21
CA TYR A 68 5.97 -11.49 2.35
C TYR A 68 5.52 -11.31 3.80
N ARG A 69 5.37 -10.06 4.22
CA ARG A 69 4.86 -9.75 5.56
C ARG A 69 3.40 -10.17 5.65
N ALA A 70 3.09 -11.06 6.58
CA ALA A 70 1.73 -11.47 6.92
C ALA A 70 1.44 -10.97 8.33
N PRO A 71 0.66 -9.89 8.51
CA PRO A 71 0.27 -9.49 9.84
C PRO A 71 -0.61 -10.57 10.49
N PRO A 72 -0.31 -10.99 11.73
CA PRO A 72 -1.15 -11.96 12.41
C PRO A 72 -2.55 -11.37 12.67
N LEU A 73 -3.59 -12.19 12.56
CA LEU A 73 -4.98 -11.77 12.76
C LEU A 73 -5.22 -11.05 14.10
N PRO A 74 -4.70 -11.52 15.26
CA PRO A 74 -4.88 -10.83 16.53
C PRO A 74 -4.38 -9.39 16.51
N LEU A 75 -3.22 -9.15 15.90
CA LEU A 75 -2.66 -7.81 15.75
C LEU A 75 -3.59 -6.92 14.92
N ILE A 76 -4.07 -7.40 13.77
CA ILE A 76 -5.02 -6.65 12.94
C ILE A 76 -6.28 -6.33 13.74
N ARG A 77 -6.83 -7.30 14.48
CA ARG A 77 -8.05 -7.11 15.30
C ARG A 77 -7.84 -6.06 16.38
N ILE A 78 -6.73 -6.11 17.12
CA ILE A 78 -6.43 -5.15 18.20
C ILE A 78 -6.30 -3.73 17.63
N VAL A 79 -5.47 -3.54 16.61
CA VAL A 79 -5.25 -2.20 16.03
C VAL A 79 -6.53 -1.66 15.39
N CYS A 80 -7.27 -2.49 14.66
CA CYS A 80 -8.54 -2.05 14.05
C CYS A 80 -9.61 -1.74 15.11
N SER A 81 -9.64 -2.48 16.22
CA SER A 81 -10.58 -2.22 17.32
C SER A 81 -10.24 -0.94 18.07
N ALA A 82 -8.95 -0.60 18.18
CA ALA A 82 -8.50 0.64 18.82
C ALA A 82 -8.77 1.89 17.95
N SER A 83 -8.80 1.72 16.62
CA SER A 83 -9.05 2.84 15.70
C SER A 83 -10.52 3.27 15.70
N LYS A 84 -10.74 4.59 15.69
CA LYS A 84 -12.07 5.22 15.61
C LYS A 84 -12.55 5.44 14.16
N ASP A 85 -11.86 4.86 13.18
CA ASP A 85 -12.18 5.06 11.77
C ASP A 85 -13.53 4.44 11.35
N PRO A 86 -14.42 5.21 10.68
CA PRO A 86 -15.72 4.70 10.25
C PRO A 86 -15.61 3.64 9.14
N SER A 87 -14.49 3.62 8.39
CA SER A 87 -14.26 2.61 7.35
C SER A 87 -14.22 1.19 7.93
N LEU A 88 -13.68 1.01 9.13
CA LEU A 88 -13.55 -0.28 9.79
C LEU A 88 -14.91 -0.87 10.23
N ARG A 89 -15.96 -0.04 10.32
CA ARG A 89 -17.31 -0.48 10.66
C ARG A 89 -18.11 -0.99 9.46
N LYS A 90 -17.59 -0.85 8.24
CA LYS A 90 -18.29 -1.26 7.02
C LYS A 90 -18.40 -2.79 6.94
N PRO A 91 -19.52 -3.37 6.45
CA PRO A 91 -19.68 -4.82 6.29
C PRO A 91 -18.57 -5.48 5.45
N LYS A 92 -18.08 -4.75 4.43
CA LYS A 92 -16.99 -5.24 3.58
C LYS A 92 -15.68 -5.48 4.32
N PHE A 93 -15.41 -4.75 5.40
CA PHE A 93 -14.24 -4.99 6.24
C PHE A 93 -14.34 -6.35 6.94
N ARG A 94 -15.49 -6.66 7.54
CA ARG A 94 -15.74 -7.97 8.18
C ARG A 94 -15.56 -9.12 7.18
N ARG A 95 -16.13 -8.98 5.99
CA ARG A 95 -15.94 -9.95 4.90
C ARG A 95 -14.47 -10.13 4.49
N TYR A 96 -13.67 -9.06 4.51
CA TYR A 96 -12.24 -9.16 4.19
C TYR A 96 -11.42 -9.76 5.33
N MET A 97 -11.81 -9.54 6.59
CA MET A 97 -11.22 -10.21 7.75
C MET A 97 -11.47 -11.72 7.70
N GLU A 98 -12.71 -12.16 7.46
CA GLU A 98 -13.06 -13.58 7.31
C GLU A 98 -12.30 -14.23 6.15
N LEU A 99 -12.16 -13.52 5.02
CA LEU A 99 -11.39 -14.00 3.88
C LEU A 99 -9.90 -14.18 4.23
N TYR A 100 -9.32 -13.21 4.94
CA TYR A 100 -7.94 -13.29 5.39
C TYR A 100 -7.72 -14.38 6.43
N GLU A 101 -8.72 -14.69 7.24
CA GLU A 101 -8.68 -15.79 8.21
C GLU A 101 -8.68 -17.17 7.55
N ARG A 102 -9.40 -17.32 6.43
CA ARG A 102 -9.42 -18.56 5.66
C ARG A 102 -8.18 -18.74 4.79
N ASP A 103 -7.82 -17.71 4.04
CA ASP A 103 -6.84 -17.83 2.95
C ASP A 103 -5.50 -17.12 3.25
N GLY A 104 -5.43 -16.25 4.26
CA GLY A 104 -4.23 -15.46 4.58
C GLY A 104 -3.74 -14.62 3.39
N LEU A 105 -2.47 -14.79 3.03
CA LEU A 105 -1.85 -14.11 1.87
C LEU A 105 -2.16 -14.79 0.53
N TYR A 106 -2.87 -15.91 0.55
CA TYR A 106 -3.15 -16.67 -0.66
C TYR A 106 -4.42 -16.14 -1.32
N CYS A 107 -4.32 -15.71 -2.57
CA CYS A 107 -5.46 -15.18 -3.31
C CYS A 107 -5.51 -15.73 -4.74
N ARG A 108 -6.70 -15.68 -5.34
CA ARG A 108 -6.90 -15.97 -6.77
C ARG A 108 -6.33 -14.87 -7.67
N ARG A 109 -6.52 -13.61 -7.26
CA ARG A 109 -6.12 -12.43 -8.01
C ARG A 109 -5.69 -11.33 -7.04
N ALA A 110 -4.58 -10.66 -7.35
CA ALA A 110 -4.14 -9.47 -6.64
C ALA A 110 -5.13 -8.32 -6.84
N THR A 111 -5.37 -7.57 -5.77
CA THR A 111 -6.09 -6.30 -5.80
C THR A 111 -5.07 -5.19 -5.90
N VAL A 112 -5.01 -4.55 -7.07
CA VAL A 112 -4.04 -3.48 -7.36
C VAL A 112 -4.80 -2.18 -7.64
N MET A 113 -4.18 -1.05 -7.27
CA MET A 113 -4.73 0.26 -7.59
C MET A 113 -4.65 0.48 -9.10
N THR A 114 -5.79 0.74 -9.72
CA THR A 114 -5.84 1.12 -11.13
C THR A 114 -5.92 2.65 -11.24
N PRO A 115 -5.39 3.26 -12.31
CA PRO A 115 -5.48 4.71 -12.53
C PRO A 115 -6.92 5.23 -12.45
N ALA A 116 -7.88 4.46 -12.96
CA ALA A 116 -9.31 4.78 -12.88
C ALA A 116 -9.87 4.82 -11.44
N LYS A 117 -9.33 4.01 -10.51
CA LYS A 117 -9.77 3.97 -9.10
C LYS A 117 -9.07 5.01 -8.23
N LYS A 118 -7.86 5.42 -8.60
CA LYS A 118 -7.05 6.37 -7.85
C LYS A 118 -7.80 7.66 -7.44
N PRO A 119 -8.47 8.39 -8.35
CA PRO A 119 -9.13 9.64 -7.98
C PRO A 119 -10.21 9.46 -6.91
N PHE A 120 -10.97 8.36 -6.96
CA PHE A 120 -11.99 8.05 -5.96
C PHE A 120 -11.41 7.88 -4.55
N TYR A 121 -10.30 7.14 -4.41
CA TYR A 121 -9.67 6.94 -3.11
C TYR A 121 -8.98 8.22 -2.61
N ASP A 122 -8.39 9.01 -3.51
CA ASP A 122 -7.76 10.29 -3.18
C ASP A 122 -8.80 11.30 -2.66
N GLU A 123 -9.95 11.41 -3.33
CA GLU A 123 -11.04 12.27 -2.90
C GLU A 123 -11.62 11.81 -1.56
N MET A 124 -11.85 10.51 -1.39
CA MET A 124 -12.33 9.94 -0.13
C MET A 124 -11.38 10.26 1.04
N ARG A 125 -10.06 10.14 0.82
CA ARG A 125 -9.04 10.52 1.82
C ARG A 125 -9.05 12.01 2.11
N ARG A 126 -9.12 12.86 1.09
CA ARG A 126 -9.22 14.32 1.26
C ARG A 126 -10.41 14.70 2.15
N ARG A 127 -11.60 14.16 1.86
CA ARG A 127 -12.82 14.40 2.65
C ARG A 127 -12.68 13.94 4.11
N LYS A 128 -12.01 12.82 4.36
CA LYS A 128 -11.73 12.34 5.73
C LYS A 128 -10.80 13.30 6.47
N LEU A 129 -9.72 13.72 5.81
CA LEU A 129 -8.72 14.62 6.39
C LEU A 129 -9.33 16.00 6.71
N GLU A 130 -10.12 16.57 5.80
CA GLU A 130 -10.84 17.83 6.02
C GLU A 130 -11.77 17.73 7.23
N LYS A 131 -12.54 16.64 7.34
CA LYS A 131 -13.40 16.39 8.52
C LYS A 131 -12.58 16.28 9.80
N PHE A 132 -11.42 15.64 9.75
CA PHE A 132 -10.52 15.53 10.90
C PHE A 132 -9.97 16.90 11.32
N ILE A 133 -9.49 17.71 10.36
CA ILE A 133 -8.97 19.06 10.61
C ILE A 133 -10.07 19.95 11.19
N CYS A 134 -11.28 19.90 10.64
CA CYS A 134 -12.41 20.68 11.12
C CYS A 134 -12.74 20.34 12.59
N ARG A 135 -12.85 19.04 12.93
CA ARG A 135 -13.11 18.58 14.30
C ARG A 135 -12.01 18.97 15.28
N ASN A 136 -10.75 18.92 14.85
CA ASN A 136 -9.60 19.17 15.71
C ASN A 136 -9.03 20.59 15.59
N ARG A 137 -9.75 21.53 14.96
CA ARG A 137 -9.24 22.88 14.65
C ARG A 137 -8.65 23.60 15.87
N LYS A 138 -9.32 23.52 17.02
CA LYS A 138 -8.87 24.12 18.29
C LYS A 138 -7.57 23.47 18.78
N LEU A 139 -7.53 22.14 18.85
CA LEU A 139 -6.34 21.38 19.26
C LEU A 139 -5.15 21.65 18.33
N ILE A 140 -5.36 21.60 17.01
CA ILE A 140 -4.32 21.89 16.02
C ILE A 140 -3.80 23.32 16.18
N SER A 141 -4.69 24.28 16.43
CA SER A 141 -4.28 25.67 16.65
C SER A 141 -3.45 25.85 17.93
N ALA A 142 -3.79 25.15 19.00
CA ALA A 142 -3.05 25.17 20.26
C ALA A 142 -1.66 24.54 20.09
N ILE A 143 -1.60 23.35 19.48
CA ILE A 143 -0.33 22.67 19.16
C ILE A 143 0.56 23.57 18.30
N ARG A 144 0.01 24.24 17.28
CA ARG A 144 0.77 25.16 16.43
C ARG A 144 1.34 26.35 17.21
N ARG A 145 0.59 26.94 18.14
CA ARG A 145 1.10 28.02 19.00
C ARG A 145 2.25 27.52 19.86
N GLN A 146 2.06 26.37 20.51
CA GLN A 146 3.09 25.75 21.34
C GLN A 146 4.36 25.44 20.54
N MET A 147 4.24 24.90 19.33
CA MET A 147 5.40 24.64 18.46
C MET A 147 6.15 25.93 18.08
N VAL A 148 5.45 27.04 17.88
CA VAL A 148 6.08 28.35 17.59
C VAL A 148 6.80 28.90 18.83
N GLU A 149 6.16 28.80 20.00
CA GLU A 149 6.75 29.20 21.28
C GLU A 149 7.97 28.34 21.64
N ASP A 150 7.93 27.05 21.35
CA ASP A 150 9.08 26.16 21.60
C ASP A 150 10.20 26.43 20.60
N ALA A 151 9.88 26.72 19.34
CA ALA A 151 10.86 27.13 18.34
C ALA A 151 11.55 28.45 18.67
N SER A 152 10.86 29.42 19.28
CA SER A 152 11.46 30.70 19.69
C SER A 152 12.38 30.58 20.91
N LYS A 153 12.23 29.53 21.72
CA LYS A 153 13.12 29.23 22.87
C LYS A 153 14.41 28.51 22.46
N VAL A 154 14.46 27.92 21.26
CA VAL A 154 15.67 27.26 20.76
C VAL A 154 16.68 28.33 20.34
N ASP A 155 17.73 28.49 21.13
CA ASP A 155 18.82 29.42 20.82
C ASP A 155 19.66 28.90 19.63
N THR A 156 19.40 29.49 18.46
CA THR A 156 20.08 29.16 17.21
C THR A 156 21.48 29.80 17.11
N SER A 157 21.85 30.68 18.04
CA SER A 157 23.17 31.33 18.06
C SER A 157 24.33 30.33 18.25
N SER A 158 24.08 29.21 18.92
CA SER A 158 25.06 28.13 19.10
C SER A 158 25.34 27.31 17.82
N LEU A 159 24.35 27.21 16.91
CA LEU A 159 24.46 26.45 15.65
C LEU A 159 25.09 27.27 14.53
N TYR A 160 24.94 28.60 14.57
CA TYR A 160 25.56 29.53 13.64
C TYR A 160 26.29 30.64 14.43
N PRO A 161 27.53 30.40 14.88
CA PRO A 161 28.32 31.45 15.52
C PRO A 161 28.44 32.63 14.55
N ALA A 162 28.01 33.82 14.97
CA ALA A 162 28.00 35.03 14.13
C ALA A 162 29.39 35.37 13.55
N GLU A 163 30.45 34.91 14.21
CA GLU A 163 31.84 35.01 13.76
C GLU A 163 32.12 34.25 12.45
N ARG A 164 31.41 33.14 12.19
CA ARG A 164 31.58 32.32 10.98
C ARG A 164 30.85 32.89 9.75
N LEU A 165 29.98 33.88 9.96
CA LEU A 165 29.24 34.60 8.91
C LEU A 165 29.83 35.99 8.61
N ARG A 166 30.89 36.42 9.31
CA ARG A 166 31.61 37.66 8.95
C ARG A 166 32.30 37.47 7.61
N LEU A 167 31.94 38.32 6.65
CA LEU A 167 32.61 38.33 5.36
C LEU A 167 34.05 38.87 5.53
N PRO A 168 35.03 38.41 4.71
CA PRO A 168 36.46 38.66 4.93
C PRO A 168 36.86 40.14 5.06
N TRP A 169 36.07 41.05 4.51
CA TRP A 169 36.29 42.50 4.48
C TRP A 169 35.68 43.27 5.66
N GLN A 170 35.00 42.60 6.60
CA GLN A 170 34.44 43.21 7.81
C GLN A 170 35.37 43.14 9.03
N ASN A 171 36.57 42.59 8.87
CA ASN A 171 37.57 42.62 9.93
C ASN A 171 38.15 44.04 10.02
N PRO A 172 38.06 44.72 11.18
CA PRO A 172 38.68 46.02 11.35
C PRO A 172 40.18 45.84 11.14
N THR A 173 40.70 46.41 10.06
CA THR A 173 42.13 46.54 9.83
C THR A 173 42.67 47.31 11.03
N THR A 174 43.43 46.62 11.88
CA THR A 174 44.20 47.26 12.94
C THR A 174 45.26 48.12 12.27
N GLY A 175 44.88 49.35 11.91
CA GLY A 175 45.81 50.41 11.58
C GLY A 175 46.61 50.71 12.84
N LYS A 176 47.86 50.23 12.87
CA LYS A 176 48.88 50.85 13.70
C LYS A 176 49.61 51.90 12.85
N PRO A 177 49.89 53.07 13.44
CA PRO A 177 50.42 54.25 12.75
C PRO A 177 51.81 54.04 12.16
#